data_AF-A0A926W8X5-F1
#
_entry.id   AF-A0A926W8X5-F1
#
_cell.length_a   1.000
_cell.length_b   1.000
_cell.length_c   1.000
_cell.angle_alpha   90.00
_cell.angle_beta   90.00
_cell.angle_gamma   90.00
#
_symmetry.space_group_name_H-M   'P 1'
#
loop_
_entity.id
_entity.type
_entity.pdbx_description
1 polymer ?
#
loop_
_entity_poly.entity_id
_entity_poly.type
_entity_poly.pdbx_seq_one_letter_code
_entity_poly.pdbx_strand_id
1 'polypeptide(L)' 'MTLERFHEQPEITDSYRENFAAIEEIAAIPITRGGAETEVFHVYRATQFLQPYQYPY' A
#
# COMPACT_ATOMS: atom_id res chain seq x y z
N MET A 1 0.77 5.25 -0.66
CA MET A 1 1.21 5.38 0.75
C MET A 1 0.10 4.87 1.63
N THR A 2 0.39 3.96 2.55
CA THR A 2 -0.57 3.39 3.51
C THR A 2 -0.03 3.55 4.93
N LEU A 3 -0.89 3.42 5.93
CA LEU A 3 -0.52 3.42 7.35
C LEU A 3 -0.05 2.03 7.80
N GLU A 4 0.74 1.97 8.87
CA GLU A 4 1.21 0.73 9.52
C GLU A 4 0.09 -0.30 9.73
N ARG A 5 -1.05 0.12 10.30
CA ARG A 5 -2.20 -0.78 10.54
C ARG A 5 -2.76 -1.46 9.29
N PHE A 6 -2.51 -0.90 8.10
CA PHE A 6 -2.91 -1.49 6.81
C PHE A 6 -1.81 -2.36 6.21
N HIS A 7 -0.54 -2.14 6.57
CA HIS A 7 0.55 -3.06 6.29
C HIS A 7 0.43 -4.35 7.13
N GLU A 8 0.05 -4.22 8.41
CA GLU A 8 -0.20 -5.35 9.32
C GLU A 8 -1.40 -6.22 8.92
N GLN A 9 -2.24 -5.74 8.00
CA GLN A 9 -3.41 -6.46 7.48
C GLN A 9 -3.18 -6.85 6.01
N PRO A 10 -2.49 -7.98 5.76
CA PRO A 10 -2.10 -8.38 4.41
C PRO A 10 -3.29 -8.54 3.47
N GLU A 11 -4.47 -8.90 4.00
CA GLU A 11 -5.73 -9.05 3.26
C GLU A 11 -6.09 -7.79 2.45
N ILE A 12 -5.83 -6.61 3.01
CA ILE A 12 -6.13 -5.34 2.35
C ILE A 12 -5.16 -5.13 1.19
N THR A 13 -3.86 -5.31 1.42
CA THR A 13 -2.84 -5.13 0.38
C THR A 13 -2.97 -6.17 -0.73
N ASP A 14 -3.30 -7.41 -0.38
CA ASP A 14 -3.49 -8.51 -1.32
C ASP A 14 -4.74 -8.31 -2.20
N SER A 15 -5.82 -7.71 -1.66
CA SER A 15 -6.99 -7.34 -2.48
C SER A 15 -6.65 -6.37 -3.61
N TYR A 16 -5.63 -5.52 -3.42
CA TYR A 16 -5.14 -4.63 -4.46
C TYR A 16 -4.11 -5.28 -5.37
N ARG A 17 -3.37 -6.29 -4.89
CA ARG A 17 -2.28 -6.95 -5.63
C ARG A 17 -2.74 -7.53 -6.95
N GLU A 18 -3.96 -8.08 -7.02
CA GLU A 18 -4.54 -8.63 -8.25
C GLU A 18 -4.74 -7.57 -9.35
N ASN A 19 -4.88 -6.29 -8.98
CA ASN A 19 -5.11 -5.22 -9.95
C ASN A 19 -3.82 -4.72 -10.63
N PHE A 20 -2.64 -5.15 -10.18
CA PHE A 20 -1.36 -4.67 -10.68
C PHE A 20 -0.43 -5.85 -11.02
N ALA A 21 0.45 -5.69 -12.00
CA ALA A 21 1.40 -6.74 -12.36
C ALA A 21 2.40 -7.02 -11.23
N ALA A 22 2.75 -6.00 -10.45
CA ALA A 22 3.51 -6.15 -9.22
C ALA A 22 3.18 -5.02 -8.24
N ILE A 23 3.25 -5.32 -6.95
CA ILE A 23 3.25 -4.36 -5.85
C ILE A 23 4.44 -4.70 -4.95
N GLU A 24 5.34 -3.73 -4.80
CA GLU A 24 6.56 -3.84 -3.99
C GLU A 24 6.63 -2.68 -3.01
N GLU A 25 6.97 -2.95 -1.76
CA GLU A 25 7.27 -1.90 -0.79
C GLU A 25 8.64 -1.30 -1.08
N ILE A 26 8.71 0.02 -1.21
CA ILE A 26 9.94 0.73 -1.57
C ILE A 26 10.47 1.62 -0.44
N ALA A 27 9.64 1.95 0.55
CA ALA A 27 10.06 2.70 1.73
C ALA A 27 9.06 2.56 2.87
N ALA A 28 9.57 2.59 4.10
CA ALA A 28 8.80 2.83 5.31
C ALA A 28 9.32 4.13 5.95
N ILE A 29 8.44 5.13 6.09
CA ILE A 29 8.82 6.47 6.55
C ILE A 29 8.23 6.70 7.95
N PRO A 30 9.05 6.70 9.01
CA PRO A 30 8.59 7.07 10.34
C PRO A 30 8.31 8.56 10.41
N ILE A 31 7.17 8.92 10.98
CA ILE A 31 6.73 10.28 11.25
C ILE A 31 6.88 10.56 12.73
N THR A 32 7.71 11.57 13.02
CA THR A 32 7.92 12.05 14.38
C THR A 32 7.06 13.27 14.68
N ARG A 33 6.37 13.28 15.82
CA ARG A 33 5.73 14.49 16.38
C ARG A 33 6.28 14.75 17.78
N GLY A 34 6.77 15.97 18.00
CA GLY A 34 7.36 16.35 19.29
C GLY A 34 8.61 15.55 19.69
N GLY A 35 9.32 14.98 18.71
CA GLY A 35 10.50 14.15 18.94
C GLY A 35 10.22 12.67 19.22
N ALA A 36 8.95 12.25 19.26
CA ALA A 36 8.56 10.85 19.37
C ALA A 36 8.02 10.34 18.03
N GLU A 37 8.36 9.10 17.65
CA GLU A 37 7.75 8.42 16.51
C GLU A 37 6.27 8.12 16.82
N THR A 38 5.39 8.61 15.95
CA THR A 38 3.94 8.50 16.14
C THR A 38 3.26 7.61 15.11
N GLU A 39 3.82 7.51 13.90
CA GLU A 39 3.19 6.78 12.81
C GLU A 39 4.25 6.39 11.77
N VAL A 40 4.03 5.29 11.06
CA VAL A 40 4.88 4.88 9.94
C VAL A 40 4.03 4.83 8.68
N PHE A 41 4.51 5.50 7.63
CA PHE A 41 3.92 5.42 6.30
C PHE A 41 4.68 4.42 5.43
N HIS A 42 3.98 3.40 4.95
CA HIS A 42 4.50 2.46 3.97
C HIS A 42 4.24 2.99 2.56
N VAL A 43 5.28 2.99 1.74
CA VAL A 43 5.25 3.44 0.36
C VAL A 43 5.42 2.22 -0.53
N TYR A 44 4.41 1.94 -1.36
CA TYR A 44 4.45 0.86 -2.34
C TYR A 44 4.56 1.42 -3.75
N ARG A 45 5.37 0.76 -4.56
CA ARG A 45 5.40 0.93 -6.01
C ARG A 45 4.56 -0.18 -6.63
N ALA A 46 3.52 0.23 -7.33
CA ALA A 46 2.74 -0.66 -8.17
C ALA A 46 3.16 -0.49 -9.64
N THR A 47 3.40 -1.59 -10.34
CA THR A 47 3.73 -1.57 -11.78
C THR A 47 2.56 -2.07 -12.59
N GLN A 48 2.19 -1.34 -13.64
CA GLN A 48 1.19 -1.70 -14.64
C GLN A 48 -0.17 -2.10 -14.05
N PHE A 49 -1.14 -1.20 -14.14
CA PHE A 49 -2.52 -1.48 -13.74
C PHE A 49 -3.16 -2.44 -14.75
N LEU A 50 -3.51 -3.64 -14.30
CA LEU A 50 -4.01 -4.73 -15.14
C LEU A 50 -5.52 -4.66 -15.36
N GLN A 51 -6.28 -4.14 -14.38
CA GLN A 51 -7.72 -4.20 -14.42
C GLN A 51 -8.36 -2.82 -14.21
N PRO A 52 -8.65 -2.08 -15.30
CA PRO A 52 -9.31 -0.79 -15.18
C PRO A 52 -10.78 -0.90 -14.73
N TYR A 53 -11.54 -1.89 -15.24
CA TYR A 53 -12.95 -2.20 -14.89
C TYR A 53 -13.32 -3.62 -15.37
N GLN A 54 -14.23 -4.33 -14.69
CA GLN A 54 -14.94 -5.49 -15.27
C GLN A 54 -16.21 -5.01 -16.00
N TYR A 55 -16.42 -5.48 -17.24
CA TYR A 55 -17.59 -5.20 -18.09
C TYR A 55 -18.23 -6.55 -18.49
N PRO A 56 -19.57 -6.71 -18.69
CA PRO A 56 -20.68 -5.73 -18.69
C PRO A 56 -21.68 -5.90 -17.52
N TYR A 57 -22.31 -4.80 -17.09
CA TYR A 57 -23.70 -4.87 -16.63
C TYR A 57 -24.62 -5.13 -17.83
#